data_AF-A0A6J4RZG0-F1
#
_entry.id   AF-A0A6J4RZG0-F1
#
_cell.length_a   1.000
_cell.length_b   1.000
_cell.length_c   1.000
_cell.angle_alpha   90.00
_cell.angle_beta   90.00
_cell.angle_gamma   90.00
#
_symmetry.space_group_name_H-M   'P 1'
#
loop_
_entity.id
_entity.type
_entity.pdbx_description
1 polymer ?
#
loop_
_entity_poly.entity_id
_entity_poly.type
_entity_poly.pdbx_seq_one_letter_code
_entity_poly.pdbx_strand_id
1 'polypeptide(L)'
;TPAAAAALEREVVARPGFRLVALMAYESQIAGVGDKPPGPKARALAIRGMQAASGRELARRRLAIVRAVRGVADLELVNGGGTGSLERTASEAAVTEVAAGSGLYAPSLFSTSRAFTPKPAALFALPVVRRPGPGVATVLGGGYPASGAAGADRLVQPYLPHGLTLDKLEGGGEVQTPLLGDAADELRVGDVVFFRHAKAGELCERFDELHLVEGDRVVDTVPTYRGEGQTFL
;
A
#
# COMPACT_ATOMS: atom_id res chain seq x y z
N THR A 1 14.23 23.38 2.78
CA THR A 1 15.22 23.50 3.89
C THR A 1 14.51 24.05 5.12
N PRO A 2 15.09 23.98 6.34
CA PRO A 2 14.48 24.59 7.52
C PRO A 2 14.15 26.08 7.36
N ALA A 3 15.06 26.86 6.76
CA ALA A 3 14.84 28.28 6.49
C ALA A 3 13.69 28.54 5.52
N ALA A 4 13.59 27.75 4.45
CA ALA A 4 12.49 27.86 3.48
C ALA A 4 11.14 27.48 4.09
N ALA A 5 11.09 26.45 4.94
CA ALA A 5 9.87 26.07 5.65
C ALA A 5 9.42 27.21 6.59
N ALA A 6 10.32 27.71 7.45
CA ALA A 6 9.99 28.83 8.33
C ALA A 6 9.59 30.11 7.57
N ALA A 7 10.16 30.36 6.38
CA ALA A 7 9.75 31.47 5.54
C ALA A 7 8.32 31.31 5.03
N LEU A 8 7.95 30.12 4.54
CA LEU A 8 6.58 29.82 4.13
C LEU A 8 5.60 29.96 5.31
N GLU A 9 5.96 29.43 6.48
CA GLU A 9 5.07 29.48 7.64
C GLU A 9 4.86 30.91 8.18
N ARG A 10 5.85 31.81 8.06
CA ARG A 10 5.65 33.23 8.36
C ARG A 10 4.60 33.87 7.46
N GLU A 11 4.58 33.50 6.18
CA GLU A 11 3.55 33.97 5.24
C GLU A 11 2.17 33.44 5.62
N VAL A 12 2.06 32.19 6.07
CA VAL A 12 0.79 31.60 6.53
C VAL A 12 0.26 32.35 7.76
N VAL A 13 1.12 32.56 8.78
CA VAL A 13 0.74 33.23 10.03
C VAL A 13 0.38 34.70 9.81
N ALA A 14 1.03 35.39 8.87
CA ALA A 14 0.76 36.80 8.57
C ALA A 14 -0.57 37.01 7.80
N ARG A 15 -1.18 35.96 7.24
CA ARG A 15 -2.39 36.07 6.41
C ARG A 15 -3.65 35.96 7.26
N PRO A 16 -4.52 37.00 7.28
CA PRO A 16 -5.81 36.91 7.94
C PRO A 16 -6.64 35.73 7.43
N GLY A 17 -7.29 35.01 8.35
CA GLY A 17 -8.11 33.84 8.04
C GLY A 17 -7.36 32.50 8.02
N PHE A 18 -6.03 32.50 8.17
CA PHE A 18 -5.24 31.28 8.29
C PHE A 18 -4.70 31.07 9.71
N ARG A 19 -4.57 29.81 10.10
CA ARG A 19 -3.92 29.40 11.34
C ARG A 19 -2.98 28.24 11.02
N LEU A 20 -1.71 28.39 11.39
CA LEU A 20 -0.77 27.28 11.36
C LEU A 20 -1.06 26.38 12.56
N VAL A 21 -1.39 25.11 12.28
CA VAL A 21 -1.78 24.12 13.31
C VAL A 21 -0.81 22.94 13.32
N ALA A 22 -0.41 22.52 12.12
CA ALA A 22 0.24 21.24 11.91
C ALA A 22 1.35 21.35 10.88
N LEU A 23 2.33 20.44 10.98
CA LEU A 23 3.33 20.22 9.94
C LEU A 23 3.24 18.78 9.44
N MET A 24 3.07 18.60 8.13
CA MET A 24 3.16 17.29 7.49
C MET A 24 4.59 17.05 7.00
N ALA A 25 5.19 15.96 7.47
CA ALA A 25 6.52 15.53 7.10
C ALA A 25 6.47 14.04 6.71
N TYR A 26 5.90 13.73 5.55
CA TYR A 26 5.77 12.35 5.08
C TYR A 26 6.91 11.93 4.14
N GLU A 27 7.49 10.74 4.36
CA GLU A 27 8.64 10.19 3.61
C GLU A 27 8.26 9.04 2.67
N SER A 28 7.53 9.36 1.61
CA SER A 28 7.02 8.37 0.64
C SER A 28 8.11 7.49 0.00
N GLN A 29 9.31 8.02 -0.21
CA GLN A 29 10.40 7.35 -0.94
C GLN A 29 10.99 6.13 -0.21
N ILE A 30 10.79 6.01 1.11
CA ILE A 30 11.22 4.84 1.88
C ILE A 30 10.06 4.05 2.48
N ALA A 31 8.89 4.65 2.64
CA ALA A 31 7.72 4.02 3.26
C ALA A 31 7.07 2.92 2.38
N GLY A 32 7.16 3.05 1.05
CA GLY A 32 6.53 2.11 0.10
C GLY A 32 7.44 1.02 -0.47
N VAL A 33 8.71 0.96 -0.04
CA VAL A 33 9.71 0.05 -0.64
C VAL A 33 9.93 -1.16 0.27
N GLY A 34 9.56 -2.34 -0.22
CA GLY A 34 9.86 -3.59 0.46
C GLY A 34 11.36 -3.86 0.55
N ASP A 35 11.84 -4.27 1.71
CA ASP A 35 13.27 -4.42 2.02
C ASP A 35 13.77 -5.87 1.94
N LYS A 36 12.88 -6.78 1.53
CA LYS A 36 13.13 -8.19 1.17
C LYS A 36 12.42 -8.52 -0.16
N PRO A 37 12.73 -7.81 -1.27
CA PRO A 37 12.16 -8.16 -2.56
C PRO A 37 12.61 -9.56 -3.00
N PRO A 38 11.81 -10.27 -3.82
CA PRO A 38 12.27 -11.49 -4.46
C PRO A 38 13.47 -11.19 -5.37
N GLY A 39 14.38 -12.17 -5.51
CA GLY A 39 15.56 -12.07 -6.37
C GLY A 39 16.89 -11.86 -5.60
N PRO A 40 17.90 -11.21 -6.21
CA PRO A 40 19.27 -11.19 -5.69
C PRO A 40 19.39 -10.55 -4.30
N LYS A 41 20.09 -11.23 -3.38
CA LYS A 41 20.34 -10.73 -2.01
C LYS A 41 21.00 -9.34 -1.97
N ALA A 42 21.85 -9.05 -2.96
CA ALA A 42 22.51 -7.75 -3.11
C ALA A 42 21.49 -6.60 -3.26
N ARG A 43 20.40 -6.79 -4.01
CA ARG A 43 19.34 -5.80 -4.17
C ARG A 43 18.67 -5.50 -2.83
N ALA A 44 18.33 -6.54 -2.08
CA ALA A 44 17.74 -6.38 -0.75
C ALA A 44 18.70 -5.66 0.22
N LEU A 45 20.01 -5.92 0.15
CA LEU A 45 21.02 -5.21 0.96
C LEU A 45 21.14 -3.73 0.56
N ALA A 46 21.13 -3.44 -0.74
CA ALA A 46 21.17 -2.06 -1.25
C ALA A 46 19.94 -1.25 -0.79
N ILE A 47 18.73 -1.82 -0.91
CA ILE A 47 17.49 -1.17 -0.43
C ILE A 47 17.57 -0.88 1.07
N ARG A 48 18.03 -1.85 1.87
CA ARG A 48 18.21 -1.65 3.32
C ARG A 48 19.20 -0.54 3.64
N GLY A 49 20.35 -0.52 2.96
CA GLY A 49 21.37 0.51 3.13
C GLY A 49 20.83 1.89 2.81
N MET A 50 20.15 2.01 1.67
CA MET A 50 19.44 3.23 1.26
C MET A 50 18.42 3.65 2.31
N GLN A 51 17.51 2.77 2.72
CA GLN A 51 16.48 3.09 3.72
C GLN A 51 17.09 3.53 5.05
N ALA A 52 18.16 2.88 5.52
CA ALA A 52 18.83 3.24 6.77
C ALA A 52 19.52 4.61 6.68
N ALA A 53 20.20 4.89 5.55
CA ALA A 53 20.83 6.18 5.31
C ALA A 53 19.79 7.31 5.21
N SER A 54 18.75 7.12 4.40
CA SER A 54 17.64 8.06 4.25
C SER A 54 16.93 8.29 5.58
N GLY A 55 16.66 7.25 6.36
CA GLY A 55 16.01 7.40 7.67
C GLY A 55 16.81 8.29 8.63
N ARG A 56 18.13 8.08 8.74
CA ARG A 56 18.99 8.91 9.60
C ARG A 56 19.03 10.37 9.13
N GLU A 57 19.10 10.57 7.82
CA GLU A 57 19.12 11.91 7.23
C GLU A 57 17.79 12.64 7.47
N LEU A 58 16.67 11.97 7.17
CA LEU A 58 15.32 12.49 7.34
C LEU A 58 15.04 12.85 8.79
N ALA A 59 15.40 12.01 9.76
CA ALA A 59 15.20 12.31 11.17
C ALA A 59 15.89 13.62 11.59
N ARG A 60 17.13 13.84 11.14
CA ARG A 60 17.88 15.08 11.41
C ARG A 60 17.24 16.28 10.70
N ARG A 61 16.91 16.13 9.42
CA ARG A 61 16.30 17.19 8.61
C ARG A 61 14.93 17.59 9.17
N ARG A 62 14.10 16.62 9.51
CA ARG A 62 12.77 16.81 10.08
C ARG A 62 12.85 17.55 11.40
N LEU A 63 13.72 17.12 12.31
CA LEU A 63 13.94 17.83 13.58
C LEU A 63 14.34 19.29 13.33
N ALA A 64 15.24 19.55 12.39
CA ALA A 64 15.65 20.92 12.06
C ALA A 64 14.51 21.75 11.46
N ILE A 65 13.68 21.17 10.60
CA ILE A 65 12.49 21.83 10.03
C ILE A 65 11.47 22.13 11.13
N VAL A 66 11.11 21.14 11.95
CA VAL A 66 10.15 21.28 13.06
C VAL A 66 10.60 22.38 14.02
N ARG A 67 11.89 22.41 14.40
CA ARG A 67 12.44 23.47 15.25
C ARG A 67 12.32 24.85 14.61
N ALA A 68 12.62 24.97 13.31
CA ALA A 68 12.53 26.24 12.61
C ALA A 68 11.08 26.74 12.51
N VAL A 69 10.12 25.84 12.23
CA VAL A 69 8.70 26.17 12.18
C VAL A 69 8.14 26.50 13.56
N ARG A 70 8.52 25.76 14.61
CA ARG A 70 8.14 26.07 16.00
C ARG A 70 8.66 27.42 16.48
N GLY A 71 9.73 27.94 15.89
CA GLY A 71 10.18 29.31 16.12
C GLY A 71 9.27 30.38 15.50
N VAL A 72 8.34 30.00 14.63
CA VAL A 72 7.36 30.90 13.99
C VAL A 72 6.00 30.83 14.70
N ALA A 73 5.52 29.63 15.01
CA ALA A 73 4.29 29.40 15.77
C ALA A 73 4.33 28.04 16.47
N ASP A 74 3.57 27.89 17.54
CA ASP A 74 3.37 26.60 18.19
C ASP A 74 2.62 25.65 17.25
N LEU A 75 3.08 24.39 17.20
CA LEU A 75 2.45 23.32 16.43
C LEU A 75 1.74 22.35 17.37
N GLU A 76 0.46 22.10 17.10
CA GLU A 76 -0.33 21.08 17.83
C GLU A 76 0.12 19.67 17.42
N LEU A 77 0.43 19.47 16.13
CA LEU A 77 0.88 18.18 15.63
C LEU A 77 1.97 18.28 14.55
N VAL A 78 2.84 17.28 14.56
CA VAL A 78 3.79 17.00 13.48
C VAL A 78 3.53 15.58 13.00
N ASN A 79 2.92 15.49 11.82
CA ASN A 79 2.62 14.23 11.18
C ASN A 79 3.83 13.72 10.40
N GLY A 80 4.05 12.40 10.41
CA GLY A 80 5.02 11.78 9.51
C GLY A 80 4.86 10.28 9.36
N GLY A 81 5.68 9.70 8.50
CA GLY A 81 5.77 8.25 8.34
C GLY A 81 4.52 7.58 7.80
N GLY A 82 4.64 6.29 7.53
CA GLY A 82 3.53 5.44 7.13
C GLY A 82 3.76 3.99 7.55
N THR A 83 2.93 3.07 7.06
CA THR A 83 2.99 1.66 7.46
C THR A 83 4.41 1.07 7.44
N GLY A 84 5.18 1.33 6.36
CA GLY A 84 6.53 0.78 6.21
C GLY A 84 7.62 1.48 7.03
N SER A 85 7.34 2.64 7.62
CA SER A 85 8.29 3.40 8.44
C SER A 85 7.83 3.61 9.88
N LEU A 86 6.67 3.06 10.26
CA LEU A 86 5.96 3.34 11.50
C LEU A 86 6.88 3.29 12.73
N GLU A 87 7.60 2.18 12.94
CA GLU A 87 8.48 2.02 14.11
C GLU A 87 9.58 3.08 14.18
N ARG A 88 10.19 3.40 13.03
CA ARG A 88 11.27 4.38 12.96
C ARG A 88 10.74 5.77 13.20
N THR A 89 9.71 6.17 12.46
CA THR A 89 9.18 7.53 12.53
C THR A 89 8.54 7.82 13.89
N ALA A 90 7.89 6.82 14.51
CA ALA A 90 7.32 6.95 15.85
C ALA A 90 8.37 7.14 16.96
N SER A 91 9.62 6.73 16.72
CA SER A 91 10.73 6.97 17.67
C SER A 91 11.38 8.36 17.54
N GLU A 92 11.01 9.15 16.54
CA GLU A 92 11.55 10.47 16.34
C GLU A 92 10.87 11.49 17.28
N ALA A 93 11.65 12.14 18.16
CA ALA A 93 11.12 13.13 19.10
C ALA A 93 10.43 14.34 18.43
N ALA A 94 10.66 14.56 17.14
CA ALA A 94 10.06 15.65 16.37
C ALA A 94 8.65 15.32 15.86
N VAL A 95 8.24 14.04 15.87
CA VAL A 95 6.97 13.55 15.35
C VAL A 95 6.00 13.33 16.51
N THR A 96 4.77 13.79 16.35
CA THR A 96 3.70 13.58 17.35
C THR A 96 2.58 12.68 16.83
N GLU A 97 2.55 12.43 15.51
CA GLU A 97 1.53 11.61 14.85
C GLU A 97 2.14 10.81 13.69
N VAL A 98 1.69 9.55 13.54
CA VAL A 98 2.08 8.70 12.41
C VAL A 98 0.88 8.36 11.51
N ALA A 99 1.07 8.40 10.19
CA ALA A 99 0.02 8.14 9.21
C ALA A 99 0.10 6.73 8.59
N ALA A 100 -0.18 5.69 9.37
CA ALA A 100 -0.30 4.33 8.83
C ALA A 100 -1.74 4.02 8.37
N GLY A 101 -1.88 3.54 7.14
CA GLY A 101 -3.18 3.16 6.57
C GLY A 101 -3.13 1.81 5.87
N SER A 102 -2.25 1.67 4.87
CA SER A 102 -2.14 0.46 4.05
C SER A 102 -1.84 -0.83 4.83
N GLY A 103 -1.28 -0.72 6.05
CA GLY A 103 -1.04 -1.85 6.94
C GLY A 103 -2.31 -2.55 7.40
N LEU A 104 -3.42 -1.82 7.45
CA LEU A 104 -4.74 -2.38 7.81
C LEU A 104 -5.21 -3.43 6.80
N TYR A 105 -4.90 -3.25 5.51
CA TYR A 105 -5.27 -4.20 4.45
C TYR A 105 -4.18 -5.23 4.15
N ALA A 106 -2.92 -4.89 4.41
CA ALA A 106 -1.77 -5.73 4.14
C ALA A 106 -1.71 -6.25 2.67
N PRO A 107 -1.66 -5.33 1.68
CA PRO A 107 -1.59 -5.66 0.25
C PRO A 107 -0.34 -6.49 -0.12
N SER A 108 -0.31 -7.06 -1.32
CA SER A 108 0.74 -8.02 -1.71
C SER A 108 2.16 -7.46 -1.64
N LEU A 109 2.37 -6.15 -1.88
CA LEU A 109 3.68 -5.51 -1.74
C LEU A 109 4.28 -5.63 -0.32
N PHE A 110 3.46 -5.65 0.73
CA PHE A 110 3.97 -5.81 2.10
C PHE A 110 4.45 -7.23 2.41
N SER A 111 4.20 -8.21 1.55
CA SER A 111 4.78 -9.56 1.70
C SER A 111 6.32 -9.55 1.60
N THR A 112 6.89 -8.45 1.08
CA THR A 112 8.34 -8.23 0.98
C THR A 112 8.90 -7.34 2.09
N SER A 113 8.10 -7.00 3.11
CA SER A 113 8.53 -6.24 4.29
C SER A 113 9.14 -7.16 5.35
N ARG A 114 10.18 -6.70 6.04
CA ARG A 114 10.66 -7.30 7.29
C ARG A 114 10.24 -6.54 8.55
N ALA A 115 9.74 -5.31 8.41
CA ALA A 115 9.42 -4.47 9.55
C ALA A 115 8.24 -5.02 10.38
N PHE A 116 7.37 -5.81 9.76
CA PHE A 116 6.25 -6.47 10.44
C PHE A 116 5.84 -7.71 9.66
N THR A 117 5.02 -8.56 10.30
CA THR A 117 4.43 -9.74 9.67
C THR A 117 2.98 -9.43 9.29
N PRO A 118 2.69 -9.05 8.04
CA PRO A 118 1.33 -8.72 7.61
C PRO A 118 0.42 -9.95 7.62
N LYS A 119 -0.79 -9.81 8.17
CA LYS A 119 -1.91 -10.71 7.89
C LYS A 119 -2.77 -10.06 6.80
N PRO A 120 -2.85 -10.61 5.58
CA PRO A 120 -3.72 -10.07 4.53
C PRO A 120 -5.15 -9.96 5.02
N ALA A 121 -5.76 -8.78 4.88
CA ALA A 121 -7.08 -8.48 5.41
C ALA A 121 -8.06 -7.93 4.35
N ALA A 122 -7.56 -7.59 3.15
CA ALA A 122 -8.40 -7.23 2.01
C ALA A 122 -8.07 -8.11 0.81
N LEU A 123 -9.11 -8.72 0.24
CA LEU A 123 -9.06 -9.58 -0.93
C LEU A 123 -10.17 -9.18 -1.89
N PHE A 124 -10.01 -9.52 -3.16
CA PHE A 124 -11.11 -9.49 -4.13
C PHE A 124 -11.27 -10.86 -4.77
N ALA A 125 -12.49 -11.20 -5.15
CA ALA A 125 -12.88 -12.52 -5.62
C ALA A 125 -13.21 -12.47 -7.11
N LEU A 126 -12.67 -13.41 -7.89
CA LEU A 126 -13.00 -13.59 -9.31
C LEU A 126 -13.52 -15.01 -9.55
N PRO A 127 -14.64 -15.19 -10.27
CA PRO A 127 -15.16 -16.51 -10.60
C PRO A 127 -14.33 -17.17 -11.70
N VAL A 128 -14.13 -18.49 -11.59
CA VAL A 128 -13.60 -19.34 -12.66
C VAL A 128 -14.64 -19.44 -13.77
N VAL A 129 -14.27 -19.05 -14.98
CA VAL A 129 -15.17 -19.06 -16.16
C VAL A 129 -14.82 -20.15 -17.16
N ARG A 130 -13.61 -20.72 -17.08
CA ARG A 130 -13.15 -21.76 -18.01
C ARG A 130 -12.05 -22.62 -17.40
N ARG A 131 -12.00 -23.89 -17.80
CA ARG A 131 -10.87 -24.80 -17.58
C ARG A 131 -10.41 -25.42 -18.90
N PRO A 132 -9.35 -24.88 -19.54
CA PRO A 132 -8.94 -25.32 -20.87
C PRO A 132 -8.16 -26.65 -20.86
N GLY A 133 -7.60 -27.08 -19.72
CA GLY A 133 -6.84 -28.32 -19.59
C GLY A 133 -6.27 -28.53 -18.19
N PRO A 134 -5.53 -29.62 -17.96
CA PRO A 134 -4.88 -29.90 -16.68
C PRO A 134 -3.93 -28.76 -16.25
N GLY A 135 -3.95 -28.43 -14.96
CA GLY A 135 -3.13 -27.40 -14.34
C GLY A 135 -3.50 -25.96 -14.72
N VAL A 136 -4.64 -25.74 -15.41
CA VAL A 136 -5.06 -24.41 -15.88
C VAL A 136 -6.52 -24.12 -15.55
N ALA A 137 -6.76 -22.94 -14.97
CA ALA A 137 -8.09 -22.34 -14.81
C ALA A 137 -8.04 -20.88 -15.26
N THR A 138 -9.15 -20.38 -15.82
CA THR A 138 -9.26 -18.99 -16.24
C THR A 138 -10.38 -18.33 -15.45
N VAL A 139 -10.08 -17.19 -14.82
CA VAL A 139 -11.06 -16.39 -14.07
C VAL A 139 -11.51 -15.16 -14.87
N LEU A 140 -12.68 -14.62 -14.52
CA LEU A 140 -13.21 -13.40 -15.14
C LEU A 140 -12.45 -12.16 -14.65
N GLY A 141 -11.96 -11.34 -15.58
CA GLY A 141 -11.27 -10.08 -15.27
C GLY A 141 -9.97 -10.26 -14.50
N GLY A 142 -9.65 -9.32 -13.61
CA GLY A 142 -8.44 -9.32 -12.78
C GLY A 142 -7.31 -8.39 -13.24
N GLY A 143 -7.51 -7.68 -14.34
CA GLY A 143 -6.66 -6.61 -14.86
C GLY A 143 -6.66 -5.36 -14.00
N TYR A 144 -6.26 -5.48 -12.74
CA TYR A 144 -6.11 -4.40 -11.77
C TYR A 144 -4.64 -4.21 -11.40
N PRO A 145 -3.73 -3.89 -12.36
CA PRO A 145 -2.36 -3.60 -12.02
C PRO A 145 -2.28 -2.31 -11.20
N ALA A 146 -1.42 -2.30 -10.19
CA ALA A 146 -1.18 -1.12 -9.39
C ALA A 146 -0.40 -0.05 -10.16
N SER A 147 -0.63 1.21 -9.80
CA SER A 147 0.08 2.35 -10.39
C SER A 147 1.61 2.31 -10.16
N GLY A 148 2.37 2.91 -11.08
CA GLY A 148 3.83 3.04 -11.02
C GLY A 148 4.53 2.40 -12.23
N ALA A 149 5.85 2.25 -12.15
CA ALA A 149 6.62 1.57 -13.19
C ALA A 149 6.09 0.15 -13.39
N ALA A 150 5.83 -0.20 -14.65
CA ALA A 150 5.32 -1.51 -15.03
C ALA A 150 6.29 -2.61 -14.59
N GLY A 151 5.74 -3.68 -14.03
CA GLY A 151 6.52 -4.79 -13.49
C GLY A 151 5.63 -5.82 -12.79
N ALA A 152 6.20 -7.00 -12.53
CA ALA A 152 5.50 -8.09 -11.86
C ALA A 152 5.03 -7.71 -10.44
N ASP A 153 5.70 -6.75 -9.78
CA ASP A 153 5.31 -6.22 -8.47
C ASP A 153 4.06 -5.31 -8.51
N ARG A 154 3.57 -4.97 -9.71
CA ARG A 154 2.31 -4.25 -9.91
C ARG A 154 1.12 -5.17 -10.15
N LEU A 155 1.35 -6.42 -10.51
CA LEU A 155 0.26 -7.34 -10.78
C LEU A 155 -0.47 -7.76 -9.50
N VAL A 156 -1.75 -8.10 -9.66
CA VAL A 156 -2.54 -8.76 -8.63
C VAL A 156 -1.93 -10.13 -8.32
N GLN A 157 -2.12 -10.63 -7.10
CA GLN A 157 -1.57 -11.91 -6.67
C GLN A 157 -2.72 -12.89 -6.36
N PRO A 158 -2.85 -14.03 -7.06
CA PRO A 158 -3.75 -15.09 -6.62
C PRO A 158 -3.33 -15.57 -5.23
N TYR A 159 -4.30 -15.72 -4.33
CA TYR A 159 -4.05 -15.97 -2.91
C TYR A 159 -4.75 -17.23 -2.41
N LEU A 160 -6.05 -17.39 -2.66
CA LEU A 160 -6.83 -18.57 -2.28
C LEU A 160 -7.62 -19.11 -3.49
N PRO A 161 -7.65 -20.44 -3.73
CA PRO A 161 -6.84 -21.45 -3.04
C PRO A 161 -5.34 -21.24 -3.30
N HIS A 162 -4.51 -21.73 -2.38
CA HIS A 162 -3.06 -21.63 -2.50
C HIS A 162 -2.54 -22.49 -3.66
N GLY A 163 -1.36 -22.16 -4.19
CA GLY A 163 -0.71 -22.93 -5.26
C GLY A 163 -1.00 -22.44 -6.68
N LEU A 164 -1.83 -21.43 -6.83
CA LEU A 164 -2.08 -20.76 -8.11
C LEU A 164 -1.05 -19.66 -8.38
N THR A 165 -0.69 -19.50 -9.64
CA THR A 165 0.18 -18.43 -10.15
C THR A 165 -0.40 -17.82 -11.41
N LEU A 166 -0.08 -16.55 -11.68
CA LEU A 166 -0.43 -15.94 -12.96
C LEU A 166 0.40 -16.56 -14.09
N ASP A 167 -0.21 -16.70 -15.27
CA ASP A 167 0.56 -16.86 -16.48
C ASP A 167 1.51 -15.67 -16.68
N LYS A 168 2.78 -15.93 -17.03
CA LYS A 168 3.81 -14.89 -17.10
C LYS A 168 3.71 -14.01 -18.34
N LEU A 169 3.07 -14.48 -19.40
CA LEU A 169 2.89 -13.76 -20.65
C LEU A 169 1.62 -12.91 -20.61
N GLU A 170 0.56 -13.42 -20.00
CA GLU A 170 -0.74 -12.74 -19.96
C GLU A 170 -0.91 -11.86 -18.71
N GLY A 171 -0.46 -12.33 -17.53
CA GLY A 171 -0.70 -11.62 -16.27
C GLY A 171 -2.18 -11.51 -15.92
N GLY A 172 -2.56 -10.43 -15.23
CA GLY A 172 -3.97 -10.12 -14.96
C GLY A 172 -4.60 -9.37 -16.13
N GLY A 173 -5.65 -9.93 -16.74
CA GLY A 173 -6.29 -9.37 -17.92
C GLY A 173 -7.61 -8.65 -17.64
N GLU A 174 -7.96 -7.68 -18.48
CA GLU A 174 -9.22 -6.92 -18.40
C GLU A 174 -10.44 -7.85 -18.44
N VAL A 175 -10.44 -8.79 -19.38
CA VAL A 175 -11.58 -9.69 -19.65
C VAL A 175 -11.43 -11.01 -18.92
N GLN A 176 -10.23 -11.58 -18.91
CA GLN A 176 -9.93 -12.89 -18.33
C GLN A 176 -8.50 -12.93 -17.80
N THR A 177 -8.28 -13.72 -16.76
CA THR A 177 -6.94 -13.98 -16.19
C THR A 177 -6.70 -15.49 -16.13
N PRO A 178 -5.73 -16.03 -16.90
CA PRO A 178 -5.32 -17.42 -16.78
C PRO A 178 -4.45 -17.64 -15.53
N LEU A 179 -4.74 -18.72 -14.83
CA LEU A 179 -4.06 -19.18 -13.63
C LEU A 179 -3.49 -20.58 -13.86
N LEU A 180 -2.27 -20.78 -13.38
CA LEU A 180 -1.50 -22.00 -13.50
C LEU A 180 -1.22 -22.60 -12.12
N GLY A 181 -1.27 -23.93 -12.02
CA GLY A 181 -0.84 -24.69 -10.85
C GLY A 181 -1.72 -25.89 -10.56
N ASP A 182 -1.24 -26.82 -9.74
CA ASP A 182 -1.95 -28.08 -9.42
C ASP A 182 -3.33 -27.82 -8.78
N ALA A 183 -3.45 -26.77 -7.97
CA ALA A 183 -4.73 -26.36 -7.38
C ALA A 183 -5.79 -25.97 -8.43
N ALA A 184 -5.39 -25.65 -9.67
CA ALA A 184 -6.33 -25.38 -10.75
C ALA A 184 -7.11 -26.64 -11.17
N ASP A 185 -6.58 -27.84 -10.88
CA ASP A 185 -7.25 -29.09 -11.23
C ASP A 185 -8.46 -29.41 -10.36
N GLU A 186 -8.47 -28.86 -9.14
CA GLU A 186 -9.55 -29.00 -8.18
C GLU A 186 -10.68 -27.98 -8.41
N LEU A 187 -10.40 -26.90 -9.14
CA LEU A 187 -11.38 -25.86 -9.46
C LEU A 187 -12.41 -26.33 -10.50
N ARG A 188 -13.60 -25.76 -10.44
CA ARG A 188 -14.70 -25.91 -11.40
C ARG A 188 -15.15 -24.54 -11.87
N VAL A 189 -15.82 -24.50 -13.03
CA VAL A 189 -16.48 -23.27 -13.48
C VAL A 189 -17.52 -22.85 -12.43
N GLY A 190 -17.48 -21.59 -12.03
CA GLY A 190 -18.29 -21.03 -10.94
C GLY A 190 -17.57 -20.96 -9.59
N ASP A 191 -16.48 -21.71 -9.39
CA ASP A 191 -15.67 -21.58 -8.17
C ASP A 191 -14.99 -20.20 -8.11
N VAL A 192 -14.60 -19.78 -6.92
CA VAL A 192 -14.03 -18.45 -6.68
C VAL A 192 -12.54 -18.56 -6.37
N VAL A 193 -11.75 -17.69 -7.00
CA VAL A 193 -10.35 -17.44 -6.64
C VAL A 193 -10.24 -16.06 -6.02
N PHE A 194 -9.63 -15.98 -4.84
CA PHE A 194 -9.35 -14.74 -4.16
C PHE A 194 -7.96 -14.24 -4.49
N PHE A 195 -7.85 -12.93 -4.69
CA PHE A 195 -6.64 -12.23 -5.05
C PHE A 195 -6.32 -11.13 -4.05
N ARG A 196 -5.03 -10.79 -3.97
CA ARG A 196 -4.52 -9.61 -3.27
C ARG A 196 -4.13 -8.55 -4.28
N HIS A 197 -4.59 -7.32 -4.07
CA HIS A 197 -4.11 -6.18 -4.84
C HIS A 197 -2.69 -5.78 -4.39
N ALA A 198 -1.89 -5.23 -5.30
CA ALA A 198 -0.51 -4.84 -5.01
C ALA A 198 -0.41 -3.64 -4.05
N LYS A 199 -1.37 -2.71 -4.11
CA LYS A 199 -1.47 -1.56 -3.21
C LYS A 199 -2.83 -1.52 -2.52
N ALA A 200 -2.85 -1.13 -1.25
CA ALA A 200 -4.05 -1.17 -0.42
C ALA A 200 -5.15 -0.25 -0.96
N GLY A 201 -4.84 1.04 -1.11
CA GLY A 201 -5.83 2.06 -1.45
C GLY A 201 -6.50 1.80 -2.78
N GLU A 202 -5.72 1.48 -3.83
CA GLU A 202 -6.20 1.34 -5.21
C GLU A 202 -7.24 0.21 -5.42
N LEU A 203 -7.37 -0.73 -4.48
CA LEU A 203 -8.45 -1.72 -4.54
C LEU A 203 -9.83 -1.04 -4.52
N CYS A 204 -9.97 0.01 -3.70
CA CYS A 204 -11.21 0.75 -3.53
C CYS A 204 -11.57 1.64 -4.74
N GLU A 205 -10.68 1.80 -5.73
CA GLU A 205 -10.96 2.47 -7.03
C GLU A 205 -11.60 1.50 -8.03
N ARG A 206 -11.61 0.19 -7.72
CA ARG A 206 -12.05 -0.87 -8.62
C ARG A 206 -13.38 -1.48 -8.23
N PHE A 207 -13.72 -1.44 -6.94
CA PHE A 207 -14.92 -2.04 -6.37
C PHE A 207 -15.69 -1.00 -5.60
N ASP A 208 -17.02 -1.05 -5.66
CA ASP A 208 -17.89 -0.06 -5.02
C ASP A 208 -18.10 -0.34 -3.54
N GLU A 209 -17.88 -1.58 -3.10
CA GLU A 209 -18.16 -2.04 -1.74
C GLU A 209 -17.05 -2.93 -1.19
N LEU A 210 -16.93 -2.94 0.14
CA LEU A 210 -16.15 -3.90 0.91
C LEU A 210 -17.09 -4.69 1.82
N HIS A 211 -17.09 -6.00 1.66
CA HIS A 211 -17.76 -6.91 2.60
C HIS A 211 -16.83 -7.21 3.78
N LEU A 212 -17.26 -6.85 4.99
CA LEU A 212 -16.53 -7.16 6.22
C LEU A 212 -16.89 -8.58 6.67
N VAL A 213 -15.87 -9.42 6.88
CA VAL A 213 -16.06 -10.85 7.17
C VAL A 213 -15.50 -11.20 8.54
N GLU A 214 -16.31 -11.88 9.35
CA GLU A 214 -15.90 -12.51 10.61
C GLU A 214 -16.22 -14.01 10.55
N GLY A 215 -15.18 -14.85 10.60
CA GLY A 215 -15.34 -16.30 10.42
C GLY A 215 -15.88 -16.65 9.04
N ASP A 216 -17.07 -17.25 9.00
CA ASP A 216 -17.78 -17.67 7.79
C ASP A 216 -18.93 -16.73 7.38
N ARG A 217 -19.03 -15.55 8.01
CA ARG A 217 -20.16 -14.62 7.80
C ARG A 217 -19.69 -13.24 7.36
N VAL A 218 -20.45 -12.65 6.45
CA VAL A 218 -20.40 -11.21 6.19
C VAL A 218 -21.14 -10.53 7.34
N VAL A 219 -20.44 -9.70 8.10
CA VAL A 219 -20.99 -8.96 9.24
C VAL A 219 -21.44 -7.55 8.87
N ASP A 220 -20.88 -6.99 7.81
CA ASP A 220 -21.26 -5.67 7.30
C ASP A 220 -20.85 -5.49 5.83
N THR A 221 -21.38 -4.48 5.16
CA THR A 221 -20.96 -4.03 3.84
C THR A 221 -20.86 -2.51 3.84
N VAL A 222 -19.66 -2.00 3.56
CA VAL A 222 -19.38 -0.56 3.59
C VAL A 222 -18.99 -0.09 2.19
N PRO A 223 -19.38 1.13 1.78
CA PRO A 223 -18.98 1.66 0.49
C PRO A 223 -17.49 1.95 0.47
N THR A 224 -16.86 1.78 -0.68
CA THR A 224 -15.56 2.39 -0.99
C THR A 224 -15.78 3.83 -1.44
N TYR A 225 -14.70 4.60 -1.59
CA TYR A 225 -14.82 5.93 -2.20
C TYR A 225 -15.42 5.87 -3.63
N ARG A 226 -15.20 4.78 -4.38
CA ARG A 226 -15.86 4.57 -5.68
C ARG A 226 -17.37 4.37 -5.52
N GLY A 227 -17.78 3.58 -4.53
CA GLY A 227 -19.19 3.40 -4.17
C GLY A 227 -19.85 4.69 -3.69
N GLU A 228 -19.07 5.61 -3.10
CA GLU A 228 -19.50 6.97 -2.76
C GLU A 228 -19.48 7.95 -3.95
N GLY A 229 -19.21 7.47 -5.16
CA GLY A 229 -19.13 8.29 -6.37
C GLY A 229 -17.94 9.24 -6.42
N GLN A 230 -16.91 8.99 -5.61
CA GLN A 230 -15.68 9.77 -5.58
C GLN A 230 -14.60 9.15 -6.48
N THR A 231 -13.76 10.03 -7.04
CA THR A 231 -12.56 9.65 -7.79
C THR A 231 -11.42 10.54 -7.30
N PHE A 232 -10.49 9.97 -6.53
CA PHE A 232 -9.43 10.75 -5.88
C PHE A 232 -8.09 10.70 -6.62
N LEU A 233 -7.87 9.71 -7.50
CA LEU A 233 -6.62 9.44 -8.20
C LEU A 233 -6.82 9.12 -9.69
#